data_AF-A0A1F6V473-F1
#
_entry.id   AF-A0A1F6V473-F1
#
_cell.length_a   1.000
_cell.length_b   1.000
_cell.length_c   1.000
_cell.angle_alpha   90.00
_cell.angle_beta   90.00
_cell.angle_gamma   90.00
#
_symmetry.space_group_name_H-M   'P 1'
#
loop_
_entity.id
_entity.type
_entity.pdbx_description
1 polymer ?
#
loop_
_entity_poly.entity_id
_entity_poly.type
_entity_poly.pdbx_seq_one_letter_code
_entity_poly.pdbx_strand_id
1 'polypeptide(L)'
;MPYIISGKVIKGDGYGRKIGFPTVNLEVEESEFPPEGIYTGKAEMEGKTYRAGIVIGPHAKIEAHLIGYRDNAYGKKVVLHINKFLREYRKFNTEEELITQIKKDLDSC
;
A
#
# COMPACT_ATOMS: atom_id res chain seq x y z
N MET A 1 -17.98 -4.93 3.59
CA MET A 1 -17.34 -5.26 4.87
C MET A 1 -15.94 -4.68 4.85
N PRO A 2 -15.39 -4.17 5.98
CA PRO A 2 -14.00 -3.74 6.00
C PRO A 2 -13.11 -4.97 5.80
N TYR A 3 -12.24 -4.95 4.79
CA TYR A 3 -11.26 -6.01 4.59
C TYR A 3 -10.08 -5.79 5.53
N ILE A 4 -9.56 -6.87 6.09
CA ILE A 4 -8.34 -6.87 6.89
C ILE A 4 -7.36 -7.79 6.18
N ILE A 5 -6.17 -7.28 5.87
CA ILE A 5 -5.10 -8.04 5.21
C ILE A 5 -3.89 -8.02 6.12
N SER A 6 -3.34 -9.18 6.45
CA SER A 6 -2.16 -9.30 7.29
C SER A 6 -1.01 -9.94 6.52
N GLY A 7 0.20 -9.41 6.69
CA GLY A 7 1.32 -9.94 5.94
C GLY A 7 2.66 -9.58 6.51
N LYS A 8 3.69 -10.28 6.05
CA LYS A 8 5.08 -9.98 6.38
C LYS A 8 5.65 -9.06 5.31
N VAL A 9 6.38 -8.04 5.73
CA VAL A 9 7.05 -7.15 4.79
C VAL A 9 8.22 -7.87 4.11
N ILE A 10 8.12 -7.99 2.79
CA ILE A 10 9.14 -8.59 1.93
C ILE A 10 9.82 -7.55 1.05
N LYS A 11 10.90 -7.97 0.39
CA LYS A 11 11.61 -7.14 -0.57
C LYS A 11 10.81 -7.05 -1.87
N GLY A 12 10.40 -5.85 -2.24
CA GLY A 12 9.87 -5.53 -3.56
C GLY A 12 10.91 -4.87 -4.47
N ASP A 13 10.42 -4.27 -5.56
CA ASP A 13 11.25 -3.65 -6.61
C ASP A 13 11.89 -2.31 -6.16
N GLY A 14 11.42 -1.76 -5.04
CA GLY A 14 11.94 -0.52 -4.46
C GLY A 14 11.64 0.74 -5.29
N TYR A 15 10.79 0.64 -6.32
CA TYR A 15 10.51 1.74 -7.24
C TYR A 15 9.85 2.93 -6.54
N GLY A 16 8.87 2.70 -5.66
CA GLY A 16 8.23 3.75 -4.87
C GLY A 16 9.23 4.61 -4.10
N ARG A 17 10.28 4.01 -3.53
CA ARG A 17 11.36 4.73 -2.84
C ARG A 17 12.12 5.66 -3.78
N LYS A 18 12.36 5.25 -5.03
CA LYS A 18 13.09 6.07 -6.02
C LYS A 18 12.32 7.35 -6.38
N ILE A 19 10.99 7.28 -6.42
CA ILE A 19 10.11 8.40 -6.78
C ILE A 19 9.55 9.17 -5.57
N GLY A 20 10.04 8.89 -4.35
CA GLY A 20 9.68 9.62 -3.13
C GLY A 20 8.48 9.07 -2.33
N PHE A 21 7.92 7.93 -2.74
CA PHE A 21 6.77 7.27 -2.10
C PHE A 21 7.13 5.83 -1.70
N PRO A 22 7.97 5.62 -0.68
CA PRO A 22 8.39 4.28 -0.27
C PRO A 22 7.18 3.41 0.13
N THR A 23 7.05 2.23 -0.46
CA THR A 23 6.01 1.24 -0.12
C THR A 23 6.63 0.02 0.57
N VAL A 24 5.88 -0.57 1.50
CA VAL A 24 6.12 -1.94 1.95
C VAL A 24 5.38 -2.89 1.01
N ASN A 25 6.03 -3.99 0.63
CA ASN A 25 5.39 -5.07 -0.12
C ASN A 25 5.07 -6.18 0.88
N LEU A 26 3.85 -6.72 0.85
CA LEU A 26 3.42 -7.75 1.79
C LEU A 26 3.36 -9.11 1.12
N GLU A 27 3.96 -10.10 1.78
CA GLU A 27 3.64 -11.50 1.58
C GLU A 27 2.46 -11.82 2.48
N VAL A 28 1.35 -12.20 1.85
CA VAL A 28 0.04 -12.43 2.46
C VAL A 28 -0.33 -13.90 2.29
N GLU A 29 -1.01 -14.47 3.28
CA GLU A 29 -1.48 -15.87 3.25
C GLU A 29 -2.98 -15.96 2.95
N GLU A 30 -3.68 -14.82 2.96
CA GLU A 30 -5.11 -14.74 2.70
C GLU A 30 -5.43 -15.09 1.23
N SER A 31 -6.61 -15.69 1.01
CA SER A 31 -7.11 -16.07 -0.32
C SER A 31 -8.16 -15.11 -0.87
N GLU A 32 -8.71 -14.23 -0.02
CA GLU A 32 -9.77 -13.30 -0.37
C GLU A 32 -9.30 -11.86 -0.19
N PHE A 33 -9.39 -11.09 -1.27
CA PHE A 33 -8.99 -9.70 -1.33
C PHE A 33 -10.14 -8.84 -1.84
N PRO A 34 -10.17 -7.54 -1.49
CA PRO A 34 -10.97 -6.59 -2.24
C PRO A 34 -10.60 -6.60 -3.72
N PRO A 35 -11.45 -6.03 -4.60
CA PRO A 35 -11.11 -5.84 -6.01
C PRO A 35 -9.76 -5.13 -6.20
N GLU A 36 -9.11 -5.36 -7.33
CA GLU A 36 -7.88 -4.65 -7.67
C GLU A 36 -8.10 -3.14 -7.67
N GLY A 37 -7.16 -2.38 -7.11
CA GLY A 37 -7.30 -0.94 -7.01
C GLY A 37 -6.45 -0.28 -5.95
N ILE A 38 -6.70 1.02 -5.82
CA ILE A 38 -6.08 1.90 -4.83
C ILE A 38 -7.09 2.17 -3.74
N TYR A 39 -6.64 2.05 -2.50
CA TYR A 39 -7.44 2.20 -1.30
C TYR A 39 -6.75 3.15 -0.32
N THR A 40 -7.55 3.79 0.53
CA THR A 40 -7.07 4.36 1.79
C THR A 40 -7.44 3.41 2.93
N GLY A 41 -6.60 3.40 3.96
CA GLY A 41 -6.79 2.58 5.14
C GLY A 41 -5.84 2.94 6.26
N LYS A 42 -5.71 2.01 7.20
CA LYS A 42 -4.72 2.07 8.28
C LYS A 42 -3.79 0.88 8.20
N ALA A 43 -2.54 1.08 8.58
CA ALA A 43 -1.56 0.02 8.74
C ALA A 43 -1.14 -0.03 10.21
N GLU A 44 -1.25 -1.19 10.83
CA GLU A 44 -0.76 -1.47 12.17
C GLU A 44 0.55 -2.25 12.07
N MET A 45 1.59 -1.75 12.73
CA MET A 45 2.91 -2.36 12.75
C MET A 45 3.60 -1.99 14.07
N GLU A 46 4.12 -2.99 14.78
CA GLU A 46 4.84 -2.81 16.05
C GLU A 46 4.07 -1.96 17.09
N GLY A 47 2.76 -2.17 17.20
CA GLY A 47 1.90 -1.44 18.14
C GLY A 47 1.64 0.03 17.78
N LYS A 48 2.05 0.47 16.58
CA LYS A 48 1.76 1.80 16.04
C LYS A 48 0.81 1.69 14.85
N THR A 49 -0.07 2.68 14.71
CA THR A 49 -1.02 2.78 13.61
C THR A 49 -0.66 3.96 12.72
N TYR A 50 -0.60 3.72 11.41
CA TYR A 50 -0.31 4.71 10.38
C TYR A 50 -1.50 4.84 9.44
N ARG A 51 -1.78 6.04 8.94
CA ARG A 51 -2.60 6.17 7.72
C ARG A 51 -1.83 5.55 6.56
N ALA A 52 -2.54 4.92 5.64
CA ALA A 52 -1.91 4.22 4.53
C ALA A 52 -2.66 4.38 3.22
N GLY A 53 -1.91 4.69 2.16
CA GLY A 53 -2.34 4.41 0.79
C GLY A 53 -1.98 2.98 0.45
N ILE A 54 -2.94 2.19 -0.03
CA ILE A 54 -2.83 0.75 -0.21
C ILE A 54 -3.10 0.42 -1.67
N VAL A 55 -2.23 -0.36 -2.28
CA VAL A 55 -2.37 -0.88 -3.63
C VAL A 55 -2.68 -2.36 -3.52
N ILE A 56 -3.77 -2.77 -4.15
CA ILE A 56 -4.10 -4.17 -4.41
C ILE A 56 -3.94 -4.35 -5.91
N GLY A 57 -2.77 -4.86 -6.30
CA GLY A 57 -2.43 -5.08 -7.70
C GLY A 57 -2.87 -6.45 -8.20
N PRO A 58 -2.62 -6.73 -9.49
CA PRO A 58 -2.85 -8.04 -10.09
C PRO A 58 -2.18 -9.16 -9.31
N HIS A 59 -2.82 -10.33 -9.28
CA HIS A 59 -2.33 -11.52 -8.56
C HIS A 59 -2.13 -11.28 -7.06
N ALA A 60 -2.97 -10.44 -6.44
CA ALA A 60 -2.90 -10.10 -5.02
C ALA A 60 -1.54 -9.53 -4.58
N LYS A 61 -0.84 -8.79 -5.46
CA LYS A 61 0.35 -8.04 -5.05
C LYS A 61 -0.08 -6.86 -4.17
N ILE A 62 0.16 -6.97 -2.86
CA ILE A 62 -0.22 -5.95 -1.89
C ILE A 62 0.97 -5.03 -1.57
N GLU A 63 0.78 -3.73 -1.79
CA GLU A 63 1.73 -2.70 -1.40
C GLU A 63 1.06 -1.64 -0.53
N ALA A 64 1.77 -1.08 0.45
CA ALA A 64 1.26 -0.01 1.28
C ALA A 64 2.29 1.09 1.52
N HIS A 65 1.90 2.35 1.35
CA HIS A 65 2.66 3.51 1.77
C HIS A 65 2.20 3.94 3.16
N LEU A 66 3.02 3.69 4.18
CA LEU A 66 2.73 4.06 5.57
C LEU A 66 3.11 5.53 5.81
N ILE A 67 2.12 6.41 5.88
CA ILE A 67 2.34 7.85 5.97
C ILE A 67 3.05 8.19 7.28
N GLY A 68 4.24 8.78 7.16
CA GLY A 68 5.08 9.18 8.30
C GLY A 68 6.03 8.11 8.80
N TYR A 69 5.96 6.87 8.31
CA TYR A 69 6.94 5.83 8.65
C TYR A 69 8.23 6.01 7.84
N ARG A 70 9.39 5.93 8.50
CA ARG A 70 10.70 6.21 7.89
C ARG A 70 11.77 5.14 8.13
N ASP A 71 11.48 4.15 8.97
CA ASP A 71 12.45 3.12 9.36
C ASP A 71 12.43 1.91 8.42
N ASN A 72 13.27 0.92 8.71
CA ASN A 72 13.26 -0.35 7.98
C ASN A 72 12.07 -1.22 8.42
N ALA A 73 11.20 -1.60 7.48
CA ALA A 73 10.06 -2.46 7.75
C ALA A 73 10.29 -3.95 7.45
N TYR A 74 11.40 -4.33 6.81
CA TYR A 74 11.61 -5.71 6.34
C TYR A 74 11.48 -6.74 7.46
N GLY A 75 10.74 -7.80 7.17
CA GLY A 75 10.49 -8.91 8.09
C GLY A 75 9.45 -8.63 9.17
N LYS A 76 8.98 -7.39 9.32
CA LYS A 76 7.93 -7.04 10.28
C LYS A 76 6.57 -7.49 9.78
N LYS A 77 5.68 -7.84 10.71
CA LYS A 77 4.27 -8.10 10.41
C LYS A 77 3.51 -6.77 10.35
N VAL A 78 2.69 -6.62 9.33
CA VAL A 78 1.80 -5.47 9.11
C VAL A 78 0.37 -5.98 9.00
N VAL A 79 -0.57 -5.26 9.61
CA VAL A 79 -2.01 -5.49 9.44
C VAL A 79 -2.60 -4.26 8.76
N LEU A 80 -3.21 -4.44 7.59
CA LEU A 80 -3.88 -3.41 6.82
C LEU A 80 -5.39 -3.49 7.06
N HIS A 81 -5.96 -2.38 7.51
CA HIS A 81 -7.41 -2.19 7.60
C HIS A 81 -7.86 -1.36 6.40
N ILE A 82 -8.51 -2.02 5.44
CA ILE A 82 -9.01 -1.38 4.21
C ILE A 82 -10.28 -0.60 4.52
N ASN A 83 -10.26 0.71 4.26
CA ASN A 83 -11.36 1.61 4.59
C ASN A 83 -12.18 2.00 3.35
N LYS A 84 -11.54 2.62 2.35
CA LYS A 84 -12.24 3.20 1.21
C LYS A 84 -11.49 2.95 -0.09
N PHE A 85 -12.22 2.52 -1.12
CA PHE A 85 -11.75 2.46 -2.50
C PHE A 85 -11.62 3.88 -3.07
N LEU A 86 -10.46 4.19 -3.65
CA LEU A 86 -10.19 5.48 -4.29
C LEU A 86 -10.37 5.41 -5.80
N ARG A 87 -9.78 4.40 -6.44
CA ARG A 87 -9.82 4.21 -7.90
C ARG A 87 -9.29 2.85 -8.32
N GLU A 88 -9.58 2.47 -9.55
CA GLU A 88 -9.00 1.28 -10.19
C GLU A 88 -7.49 1.40 -10.35
N TYR A 89 -6.83 0.24 -10.41
CA TYR A 89 -5.43 0.14 -10.76
C TYR A 89 -5.25 0.50 -12.25
N ARG A 90 -4.23 1.31 -12.56
CA ARG A 90 -3.89 1.66 -13.94
C ARG A 90 -2.39 1.87 -14.09
N LYS A 91 -1.89 1.60 -15.29
CA LYS A 91 -0.54 1.99 -15.70
C LYS A 91 -0.53 3.44 -16.18
N PHE A 92 0.61 4.10 -16.03
CA PHE A 92 0.85 5.46 -16.50
C PHE A 92 1.90 5.44 -17.61
N ASN A 93 1.83 6.41 -18.52
CA ASN A 93 2.76 6.50 -19.64
C ASN A 93 4.04 7.21 -19.23
N THR A 94 3.98 8.08 -18.21
CA THR A 94 5.14 8.81 -17.70
C THR A 94 5.23 8.73 -16.18
N GLU A 95 6.45 8.90 -15.66
CA GLU A 95 6.70 8.97 -14.22
C GLU A 95 6.02 10.19 -13.57
N GLU A 96 5.93 11.32 -14.28
CA GLU A 96 5.29 12.54 -13.80
C GLU A 96 3.77 12.35 -13.59
N GLU A 97 3.10 11.68 -14.53
CA GLU A 97 1.69 11.32 -14.41
C GLU A 97 1.45 10.43 -13.18
N LEU A 98 2.30 9.43 -12.99
CA LEU A 98 2.24 8.53 -11.83
C LEU A 98 2.42 9.29 -10.52
N ILE A 99 3.48 10.09 -10.39
CA ILE A 99 3.76 10.89 -9.19
C ILE A 99 2.60 11.83 -8.88
N THR A 100 2.06 12.50 -9.91
CA THR A 100 0.92 13.39 -9.75
C THR A 100 -0.30 12.65 -9.24
N GLN A 101 -0.56 11.45 -9.72
CA GLN A 101 -1.67 10.65 -9.22
C GLN A 101 -1.43 10.16 -7.78
N ILE A 102 -0.24 9.68 -7.45
CA ILE A 102 0.08 9.21 -6.09
C ILE A 102 -0.16 10.32 -5.07
N LYS A 103 0.25 11.56 -5.38
CA LYS A 103 -0.01 12.72 -4.49
C LYS A 103 -1.50 12.91 -4.24
N LYS A 104 -2.33 12.90 -5.29
CA LYS A 104 -3.80 13.03 -5.17
C LYS A 104 -4.42 11.90 -4.34
N ASP A 105 -3.92 10.68 -4.53
CA ASP A 105 -4.40 9.51 -3.79
C ASP A 105 -4.03 9.62 -2.29
N LEU A 106 -2.81 10.07 -1.97
CA LEU A 106 -2.34 10.27 -0.59
C LEU A 106 -2.98 11.47 0.11
N ASP A 107 -3.35 12.53 -0.61
CA ASP A 107 -4.11 13.65 -0.06
C ASP A 107 -5.53 13.21 0.38
N SER A 108 -6.03 12.11 -0.20
CA SER A 108 -7.31 11.49 0.16
C SER A 108 -7.22 10.51 1.33
N CYS A 109 -6.03 10.32 1.92
CA CYS A 109 -5.76 9.33 2.97
C CYS A 109 -5.94 9.85 4.41
#